data_AF-A0A6P0LMQ0-F1
#
_entry.id   AF-A0A6P0LMQ0-F1
#
_cell.length_a   1.000
_cell.length_b   1.000
_cell.length_c   1.000
_cell.angle_alpha   90.00
_cell.angle_beta   90.00
_cell.angle_gamma   90.00
#
_symmetry.space_group_name_H-M   'P 1'
#
loop_
_entity.id
_entity.type
_entity.pdbx_description
1 polymer ?
#
loop_
_entity_poly.entity_id
_entity_poly.type
_entity_poly.pdbx_seq_one_letter_code
_entity_poly.pdbx_strand_id
1 'polypeptide(L)'
;MTLTKSLLKQPLFKNQVCLKFSDTRVEIRYQNQGCSITVEPEKQEQTYKLFQLLQFGGMSPEELSQECPGIREQIPDLLIELDRRGMLIDREESVTSGGVTGHQFYRELCRFLNRLKMRFPESPYSVKMVDKTITREQLIGYSLESYHVTHLCPSLLAPSLANYESPKIRQLLREFFGSELHHDRLIEKSLKSVGISGQQLQRMLPLPMTFAVCSSLAV
;
A
#
# COMPACT_ATOMS: atom_id res chain seq x y z
N MET A 1 -23.97 -10.94 13.36
CA MET A 1 -22.77 -10.81 12.50
C MET A 1 -21.58 -11.18 13.36
N THR A 2 -20.93 -12.29 13.05
CA THR A 2 -19.82 -12.84 13.83
C THR A 2 -18.60 -11.94 13.64
N LEU A 3 -18.25 -11.16 14.66
CA LEU A 3 -17.07 -10.31 14.66
C LEU A 3 -15.83 -11.20 14.56
N THR A 4 -15.08 -11.01 13.46
CA THR A 4 -13.80 -11.67 13.22
C THR A 4 -12.84 -11.29 14.34
N LYS A 5 -12.35 -12.30 15.06
CA LYS A 5 -11.42 -12.18 16.18
C LYS A 5 -10.20 -11.34 15.74
N SER A 6 -9.79 -10.34 16.54
CA SER A 6 -8.51 -9.68 16.30
C SER A 6 -7.39 -10.71 16.46
N LEU A 7 -6.51 -10.79 15.47
CA LEU A 7 -5.41 -11.77 15.42
C LEU A 7 -4.15 -11.27 16.15
N LEU A 8 -4.21 -10.08 16.75
CA LEU A 8 -3.08 -9.44 17.42
C LEU A 8 -2.74 -10.17 18.73
N LYS A 9 -1.48 -10.60 18.87
CA LYS A 9 -0.98 -11.27 20.07
C LYS A 9 -0.69 -10.29 21.20
N GLN A 10 -0.11 -9.14 20.88
CA GLN A 10 0.28 -8.07 21.80
C GLN A 10 -0.04 -6.71 21.17
N PRO A 11 -1.33 -6.31 21.11
CA PRO A 11 -1.74 -5.10 20.43
C PRO A 11 -1.07 -3.84 21.02
N LEU A 12 -0.64 -2.94 20.14
CA LEU A 12 -0.22 -1.58 20.49
C LEU A 12 -0.74 -0.55 19.48
N PHE A 13 -0.90 0.69 19.91
CA PHE A 13 -1.22 1.80 19.02
C PHE A 13 -0.04 2.13 18.10
N LYS A 14 -0.33 2.42 16.84
CA LYS A 14 0.67 2.99 15.94
C LYS A 14 1.20 4.32 16.48
N ASN A 15 2.46 4.64 16.21
CA ASN A 15 3.16 5.85 16.69
C ASN A 15 2.47 7.20 16.39
N GLN A 16 1.48 7.24 15.49
CA GLN A 16 0.75 8.46 15.11
C GLN A 16 -0.68 8.51 15.66
N VAL A 17 -1.08 7.56 16.51
CA VAL A 17 -2.38 7.61 17.19
C VAL A 17 -2.30 8.61 18.32
N CYS A 18 -3.17 9.61 18.30
CA CYS A 18 -3.30 10.61 19.35
C CYS A 18 -4.58 10.37 20.14
N LEU A 19 -4.47 10.37 21.46
CA LEU A 19 -5.59 10.26 22.38
C LEU A 19 -5.87 11.61 23.03
N LYS A 20 -7.13 12.02 23.07
CA LYS A 20 -7.60 13.14 23.91
C LYS A 20 -8.66 12.63 24.86
N PHE A 21 -8.40 12.82 26.13
CA PHE A 21 -9.27 12.39 27.22
C PHE A 21 -10.17 13.56 27.66
N SER A 22 -11.43 13.27 27.96
CA SER A 22 -12.44 14.20 28.48
C SER A 22 -13.38 13.46 29.42
N ASP A 23 -14.11 14.17 30.28
CA ASP A 23 -14.85 13.58 31.41
C ASP A 23 -15.78 12.42 31.04
N THR A 24 -16.35 12.43 29.84
CA THR A 24 -17.29 11.39 29.36
C THR A 24 -16.88 10.79 28.02
N ARG A 25 -15.71 11.15 27.48
CA ARG A 25 -15.34 10.82 26.09
C ARG A 25 -13.84 10.67 25.91
N VAL A 26 -13.44 9.68 25.12
CA VAL A 26 -12.08 9.58 24.59
C VAL A 26 -12.13 9.77 23.09
N GLU A 27 -11.39 10.76 22.58
CA GLU A 27 -11.18 10.94 21.15
C GLU A 27 -9.87 10.28 20.73
N ILE A 28 -9.94 9.42 19.71
CA ILE A 28 -8.81 8.69 19.14
C ILE A 28 -8.65 9.18 17.71
N ARG A 29 -7.49 9.75 17.39
CA ARG A 29 -7.18 10.27 16.05
C ARG A 29 -5.98 9.56 15.45
N TYR A 30 -6.09 9.20 14.18
CA TYR A 30 -5.00 8.64 13.39
C TYR A 30 -5.08 9.20 11.97
N GLN A 31 -4.09 10.00 11.56
CA GLN A 31 -4.10 10.70 10.28
C GLN A 31 -5.39 11.52 10.05
N ASN A 32 -6.12 11.27 8.95
CA ASN A 32 -7.36 11.96 8.59
C ASN A 32 -8.62 11.29 9.16
N GLN A 33 -8.48 10.23 9.96
CA GLN A 33 -9.59 9.53 10.59
C GLN A 33 -9.54 9.68 12.11
N GLY A 34 -10.71 9.56 12.73
CA GLY A 34 -10.83 9.53 14.17
C GLY A 34 -12.12 8.87 14.59
N CYS A 35 -12.14 8.34 15.80
CA CYS A 35 -13.33 7.87 16.47
C CYS A 35 -13.40 8.48 17.85
N SER A 36 -14.58 8.39 18.45
CA SER A 36 -14.75 8.74 19.84
C SER A 36 -15.55 7.67 20.55
N ILE A 37 -15.13 7.39 21.77
CA ILE A 37 -15.79 6.42 22.62
C ILE A 37 -16.38 7.21 23.79
N THR A 38 -17.69 7.07 23.98
CA THR A 38 -18.35 7.57 25.18
C THR A 38 -18.04 6.61 26.32
N VAL A 39 -17.57 7.14 27.44
CA VAL A 39 -17.14 6.35 28.58
C VAL A 39 -18.03 6.67 29.76
N GLU A 40 -18.61 5.63 30.36
CA GLU A 40 -19.37 5.74 31.60
C GLU A 40 -18.42 6.15 32.74
N PRO A 41 -18.82 7.07 33.64
CA PRO A 41 -17.95 7.56 34.72
C PRO A 41 -17.32 6.44 35.56
N GLU A 42 -18.08 5.36 35.81
CA GLU A 42 -17.65 4.19 36.59
C GLU A 42 -16.54 3.37 35.91
N LYS A 43 -16.42 3.47 34.57
CA LYS A 43 -15.45 2.73 33.74
C LYS A 43 -14.32 3.61 33.22
N GLN A 44 -14.31 4.90 33.57
CA GLN A 44 -13.41 5.90 33.03
C GLN A 44 -11.94 5.56 33.31
N GLU A 45 -11.61 5.32 34.58
CA GLU A 45 -10.24 5.01 35.01
C GLU A 45 -9.67 3.80 34.26
N GLN A 46 -10.47 2.74 34.12
CA GLN A 46 -10.02 1.51 33.48
C GLN A 46 -9.91 1.63 31.96
N THR A 47 -10.78 2.42 31.34
CA THR A 47 -10.68 2.70 29.90
C THR A 47 -9.44 3.52 29.60
N TYR A 48 -9.09 4.46 30.47
CA TYR A 48 -7.87 5.26 30.33
C TYR A 48 -6.63 4.40 30.53
N LYS A 49 -6.64 3.53 31.54
CA LYS A 49 -5.59 2.54 31.78
C LYS A 49 -5.39 1.64 30.56
N LEU A 50 -6.46 1.09 29.98
CA LEU A 50 -6.40 0.27 28.76
C LEU A 50 -5.70 1.02 27.62
N PHE A 51 -6.09 2.26 27.34
CA PHE A 51 -5.48 3.01 26.24
C PHE A 51 -4.04 3.42 26.50
N GLN A 52 -3.66 3.67 27.76
CA GLN A 52 -2.26 3.84 28.12
C GLN A 52 -1.46 2.55 27.91
N LEU A 53 -1.99 1.40 28.34
CA LEU A 53 -1.35 0.10 28.11
C LEU A 53 -1.17 -0.17 26.61
N LEU A 54 -2.15 0.18 25.78
CA LEU A 54 -2.03 0.09 24.32
C LEU A 54 -1.02 1.08 23.72
N GLN A 55 -0.71 2.21 24.36
CA GLN A 55 0.37 3.09 23.89
C GLN A 55 1.76 2.46 24.08
N PHE A 56 1.96 1.69 25.15
CA PHE A 56 3.24 1.02 25.42
C PHE A 56 3.32 -0.38 24.78
N GLY A 57 2.18 -1.05 24.62
CA GLY A 57 2.07 -2.42 24.11
C GLY A 57 2.69 -3.48 25.04
N GLY A 58 2.77 -4.71 24.55
CA GLY A 58 3.44 -5.82 25.25
C GLY A 58 2.56 -6.66 26.18
N MET A 59 1.24 -6.43 26.16
CA MET A 59 0.27 -7.26 26.86
C MET A 59 -0.66 -7.92 25.83
N SER A 60 -0.97 -9.19 26.07
CA SER A 60 -1.98 -9.95 25.36
C SER A 60 -3.41 -9.49 25.69
N PRO A 61 -4.41 -9.78 24.85
CA PRO A 61 -5.82 -9.50 25.16
C PRO A 61 -6.26 -10.05 26.52
N GLU A 62 -5.74 -11.22 26.91
CA GLU A 62 -5.99 -11.84 28.21
C GLU A 62 -5.37 -11.05 29.36
N GLU A 63 -4.13 -10.57 29.21
CA GLU A 63 -3.45 -9.74 30.22
C GLU A 63 -4.11 -8.36 30.35
N LEU A 64 -4.48 -7.72 29.23
CA LEU A 64 -5.24 -6.47 29.22
C LEU A 64 -6.58 -6.62 29.96
N SER A 65 -7.24 -7.77 29.77
CA SER A 65 -8.50 -8.12 30.45
C SER A 65 -8.33 -8.31 31.96
N GLN A 66 -7.16 -8.76 32.41
CA GLN A 66 -6.83 -8.90 33.84
C GLN A 66 -6.50 -7.54 34.46
N GLU A 67 -5.76 -6.70 33.74
CA GLU A 67 -5.37 -5.36 34.20
C GLU A 67 -6.53 -4.35 34.26
N CYS A 68 -7.61 -4.60 33.50
CA CYS A 68 -8.79 -3.75 33.40
C CYS A 68 -10.10 -4.55 33.61
N PRO A 69 -10.36 -5.05 34.83
CA PRO A 69 -11.41 -6.06 35.09
C PRO A 69 -12.85 -5.56 34.89
N GLY A 70 -13.13 -4.30 35.16
CA GLY A 70 -14.43 -3.63 35.01
C GLY A 70 -14.83 -3.31 33.56
N ILE A 71 -13.92 -3.46 32.60
CA ILE A 71 -14.21 -3.39 31.15
C ILE A 71 -13.82 -4.66 30.39
N ARG A 72 -13.52 -5.74 31.12
CA ARG A 72 -13.05 -7.02 30.56
C ARG A 72 -13.89 -7.53 29.39
N GLU A 73 -15.21 -7.44 29.50
CA GLU A 73 -16.13 -7.93 28.46
C GLU A 73 -16.09 -7.08 27.17
N GLN A 74 -15.69 -5.80 27.29
CA GLN A 74 -15.65 -4.84 26.17
C GLN A 74 -14.30 -4.82 25.45
N ILE A 75 -13.23 -5.29 26.09
CA ILE A 75 -11.87 -5.27 25.54
C ILE A 75 -11.78 -5.98 24.18
N PRO A 76 -12.32 -7.20 23.97
CA PRO A 76 -12.24 -7.87 22.68
C PRO A 76 -12.86 -7.07 21.54
N ASP A 77 -14.05 -6.50 21.76
CA ASP A 77 -14.76 -5.71 20.75
C ASP A 77 -14.04 -4.39 20.45
N LEU A 78 -13.50 -3.74 21.48
CA LEU A 78 -12.68 -2.54 21.33
C LEU A 78 -11.42 -2.81 20.50
N LEU A 79 -10.72 -3.92 20.78
CA LEU A 79 -9.53 -4.29 20.01
C LEU A 79 -9.87 -4.59 18.55
N ILE A 80 -10.95 -5.32 18.29
CA ILE A 80 -11.42 -5.61 16.91
C ILE A 80 -11.74 -4.31 16.17
N GLU A 81 -12.44 -3.37 16.80
CA GLU A 81 -12.83 -2.13 16.13
C GLU A 81 -11.64 -1.18 15.90
N LEU A 82 -10.69 -1.12 16.83
CA LEU A 82 -9.45 -0.35 16.67
C LEU A 82 -8.53 -0.96 15.60
N ASP A 83 -8.43 -2.29 15.56
CA ASP A 83 -7.68 -3.04 14.54
C ASP A 83 -8.30 -2.87 13.15
N ARG A 84 -9.62 -2.98 13.03
CA ARG A 84 -10.37 -2.72 11.79
C ARG A 84 -10.15 -1.31 11.25
N ARG A 85 -9.98 -0.32 12.13
CA ARG A 85 -9.65 1.07 11.76
C ARG A 85 -8.17 1.29 11.47
N GLY A 86 -7.35 0.24 11.56
CA GLY A 86 -5.91 0.26 11.32
C GLY A 86 -5.15 1.08 12.35
N MET A 87 -5.70 1.27 13.55
CA MET A 87 -5.08 2.05 14.63
C MET A 87 -4.10 1.21 15.46
N LEU A 88 -4.26 -0.11 15.45
CA LEU A 88 -3.40 -1.05 16.15
C LEU A 88 -2.36 -1.66 15.19
N ILE A 89 -1.26 -2.11 15.79
CA ILE A 89 -0.27 -3.04 15.24
C ILE A 89 0.02 -4.09 16.31
N ASP A 90 0.55 -5.22 15.91
CA ASP A 90 1.10 -6.16 16.88
C ASP A 90 2.47 -5.65 17.30
N ARG A 91 2.80 -5.75 18.60
CA ARG A 91 4.19 -5.56 19.01
C ARG A 91 4.98 -6.63 18.28
N GLU A 92 5.94 -6.21 17.47
CA GLU A 92 6.87 -7.16 16.87
C GLU A 92 7.44 -7.99 18.02
N GLU A 93 7.04 -9.26 18.12
CA GLU A 93 7.91 -10.30 18.67
C GLU A 93 9.23 -9.99 17.97
N SER A 94 10.21 -9.47 18.72
CA SER A 94 11.54 -9.18 18.18
C SER A 94 11.87 -10.38 17.33
N VAL A 95 11.88 -10.22 16.00
CA VAL A 95 12.00 -11.39 15.12
C VAL A 95 13.39 -11.91 15.42
N THR A 96 13.46 -12.89 16.31
CA THR A 96 14.71 -13.42 16.81
C THR A 96 15.30 -14.17 15.63
N SER A 97 16.27 -13.53 14.99
CA SER A 97 17.14 -13.99 13.91
C SER A 97 16.46 -14.29 12.56
N GLY A 98 16.76 -13.45 11.55
CA GLY A 98 16.55 -13.79 10.14
C GLY A 98 16.23 -12.60 9.22
N GLY A 99 15.83 -11.46 9.76
CA GLY A 99 15.57 -10.26 8.96
C GLY A 99 16.83 -9.79 8.22
N VAL A 100 16.69 -9.48 6.93
CA VAL A 100 17.77 -8.90 6.12
C VAL A 100 17.58 -7.39 6.02
N THR A 101 18.68 -6.65 5.88
CA THR A 101 18.58 -5.21 5.60
C THR A 101 17.89 -4.97 4.25
N GLY A 102 17.28 -3.80 4.05
CA GLY A 102 16.69 -3.45 2.75
C GLY A 102 17.67 -3.54 1.57
N HIS A 103 18.95 -3.23 1.80
CA HIS A 103 20.02 -3.42 0.81
C HIS A 103 20.26 -4.89 0.47
N GLN A 104 20.27 -5.75 1.49
CA GLN A 104 20.43 -7.18 1.30
C GLN A 104 19.21 -7.78 0.60
N PHE A 105 18.00 -7.36 0.97
CA PHE A 105 16.76 -7.73 0.27
C PHE A 105 16.82 -7.31 -1.21
N TYR A 106 17.17 -6.06 -1.50
CA TYR A 106 17.29 -5.56 -2.88
C TYR A 106 18.29 -6.39 -3.69
N ARG A 107 19.43 -6.74 -3.10
CA ARG A 107 20.43 -7.59 -3.74
C ARG A 107 19.90 -8.99 -4.06
N GLU A 108 19.20 -9.62 -3.11
CA GLU A 108 18.60 -10.94 -3.35
C GLU A 108 17.46 -10.87 -4.38
N LEU A 109 16.65 -9.82 -4.37
CA LEU A 109 15.64 -9.57 -5.38
C LEU A 109 16.26 -9.43 -6.78
N CYS A 110 17.32 -8.64 -6.94
CA CYS A 110 18.04 -8.53 -8.21
C CYS A 110 18.61 -9.88 -8.68
N ARG A 111 19.18 -10.68 -7.76
CA ARG A 111 19.67 -12.04 -8.08
C ARG A 111 18.54 -12.96 -8.51
N PHE A 112 17.41 -12.91 -7.83
CA PHE A 112 16.21 -13.66 -8.20
C PHE A 112 15.71 -13.26 -9.59
N LEU A 113 15.53 -11.97 -9.85
CA LEU A 113 15.09 -11.45 -11.14
C LEU A 113 16.05 -11.81 -12.27
N ASN A 114 17.36 -11.76 -12.04
CA ASN A 114 18.36 -12.18 -13.04
C ASN A 114 18.26 -13.67 -13.35
N ARG A 115 18.11 -14.54 -12.33
CA ARG A 115 17.88 -15.98 -12.54
C ARG A 115 16.57 -16.23 -13.29
N LEU A 116 15.53 -15.48 -12.98
CA LEU A 116 14.23 -15.56 -13.65
C LEU A 116 14.35 -15.16 -15.12
N LYS A 117 15.06 -14.08 -15.44
CA LYS A 117 15.32 -13.63 -16.81
C LYS A 117 15.99 -14.72 -17.66
N MET A 118 16.94 -15.47 -17.08
CA MET A 118 17.60 -16.58 -17.78
C MET A 118 16.68 -17.76 -18.10
N ARG A 119 15.49 -17.84 -17.49
CA ARG A 119 14.50 -18.89 -17.77
C ARG A 119 13.57 -18.55 -18.93
N PHE A 120 13.50 -17.28 -19.31
CA PHE A 120 12.68 -16.84 -20.43
C PHE A 120 13.56 -16.63 -21.65
N PRO A 121 13.12 -17.08 -22.85
CA PRO A 121 13.82 -16.73 -24.07
C PRO A 121 13.81 -15.21 -24.25
N GLU A 122 14.82 -14.69 -24.96
CA GLU A 122 14.82 -13.29 -25.34
C GLU A 122 13.52 -12.92 -26.08
N SER A 123 13.01 -11.73 -25.81
CA SER A 123 11.82 -11.25 -26.49
C SER A 123 12.07 -11.20 -28.00
N PRO A 124 11.25 -11.86 -28.83
CA PRO A 124 11.39 -11.80 -30.29
C PRO A 124 11.33 -10.35 -30.81
N TYR A 125 10.65 -9.46 -30.10
CA TYR A 125 10.63 -8.03 -30.40
C TYR A 125 12.01 -7.38 -30.20
N SER A 126 12.66 -7.66 -29.07
CA SER A 126 14.00 -7.12 -28.75
C SER A 126 15.07 -7.64 -29.71
N VAL A 127 15.02 -8.93 -30.06
CA VAL A 127 15.93 -9.52 -31.06
C VAL A 127 15.77 -8.80 -32.40
N LYS A 128 14.53 -8.65 -32.89
CA LYS A 128 14.25 -7.93 -34.15
C LYS A 128 14.67 -6.45 -34.12
N MET A 129 14.58 -5.79 -32.96
CA MET A 129 15.07 -4.42 -32.76
C MET A 129 16.59 -4.35 -32.90
N VAL A 130 17.33 -5.24 -32.22
CA VAL A 130 18.79 -5.31 -32.27
C VAL A 130 19.28 -5.64 -33.68
N ASP A 131 18.64 -6.61 -34.32
CA ASP A 131 18.97 -7.07 -35.68
C ASP A 131 18.49 -6.10 -36.76
N LYS A 132 17.76 -5.05 -36.39
CA LYS A 132 17.13 -4.07 -37.30
C LYS A 132 16.20 -4.69 -38.34
N THR A 133 15.60 -5.85 -38.01
CA THR A 133 14.63 -6.57 -38.85
C THR A 133 13.19 -6.30 -38.45
N ILE A 134 12.97 -5.48 -37.41
CA ILE A 134 11.65 -5.09 -36.95
C ILE A 134 10.90 -4.28 -38.01
N THR A 135 9.62 -4.59 -38.23
CA THR A 135 8.81 -3.84 -39.20
C THR A 135 8.21 -2.57 -38.58
N ARG A 136 7.82 -1.64 -39.45
CA ARG A 136 7.12 -0.41 -39.04
C ARG A 136 5.82 -0.72 -38.29
N GLU A 137 5.06 -1.71 -38.73
CA GLU A 137 3.79 -2.12 -38.11
C GLU A 137 4.02 -2.67 -36.70
N GLN A 138 5.11 -3.42 -36.49
CA GLN A 138 5.48 -3.93 -35.17
C GLN A 138 5.86 -2.78 -34.21
N LEU A 139 6.60 -1.78 -34.69
CA LEU A 139 6.95 -0.59 -33.90
C LEU A 139 5.70 0.21 -33.51
N ILE A 140 4.77 0.38 -34.46
CA ILE A 140 3.50 1.08 -34.21
C ILE A 140 2.66 0.31 -33.19
N GLY A 141 2.51 -1.01 -33.38
CA GLY A 141 1.77 -1.87 -32.45
C GLY A 141 2.33 -1.83 -31.03
N TYR A 142 3.66 -1.93 -30.88
CA TYR A 142 4.29 -1.82 -29.57
C TYR A 142 4.09 -0.43 -28.93
N SER A 143 4.14 0.63 -29.73
CA SER A 143 3.90 1.99 -29.26
C SER A 143 2.45 2.18 -28.79
N LEU A 144 1.48 1.57 -29.48
CA LEU A 144 0.06 1.57 -29.07
C LEU A 144 -0.13 0.88 -27.72
N GLU A 145 0.44 -0.32 -27.54
CA GLU A 145 0.31 -1.04 -26.27
C GLU A 145 1.04 -0.32 -25.13
N SER A 146 2.21 0.25 -25.42
CA SER A 146 2.98 1.04 -24.45
C SER A 146 2.23 2.30 -24.01
N TYR A 147 1.50 2.95 -24.92
CA TYR A 147 0.66 4.10 -24.58
C TYR A 147 -0.34 3.76 -23.48
N HIS A 148 -1.03 2.62 -23.56
CA HIS A 148 -2.02 2.23 -22.56
C HIS A 148 -1.41 2.02 -21.17
N VAL A 149 -0.24 1.38 -21.09
CA VAL A 149 0.47 1.18 -19.82
C VAL A 149 0.95 2.51 -19.23
N THR A 150 1.61 3.34 -20.04
CA THR A 150 2.14 4.64 -19.60
C THR A 150 1.04 5.61 -19.21
N HIS A 151 -0.07 5.63 -19.96
CA HIS A 151 -1.24 6.47 -19.65
C HIS A 151 -1.90 6.08 -18.32
N LEU A 152 -1.89 4.79 -17.98
CA LEU A 152 -2.44 4.30 -16.71
C LEU A 152 -1.51 4.57 -15.51
N CYS A 153 -0.19 4.65 -15.73
CA CYS A 153 0.84 4.74 -14.69
C CYS A 153 0.56 5.80 -13.59
N PRO A 154 0.19 7.06 -13.89
CA PRO A 154 -0.12 8.03 -12.84
C PRO A 154 -1.28 7.57 -11.94
N SER A 155 -2.31 6.95 -12.51
CA SER A 155 -3.45 6.45 -11.75
C SER A 155 -3.06 5.28 -10.83
N LEU A 156 -2.08 4.47 -11.24
CA LEU A 156 -1.53 3.37 -10.42
C LEU A 156 -0.68 3.88 -9.25
N LEU A 157 0.03 4.99 -9.45
CA LEU A 157 0.90 5.57 -8.42
C LEU A 157 0.16 6.45 -7.42
N ALA A 158 -1.02 6.97 -7.78
CA ALA A 158 -1.79 7.90 -6.95
C ALA A 158 -2.13 7.34 -5.55
N PRO A 159 -2.55 6.07 -5.37
CA PRO A 159 -2.82 5.50 -4.05
C PRO A 159 -1.59 5.50 -3.12
N SER A 160 -0.39 5.30 -3.67
CA SER A 160 0.87 5.33 -2.92
C SER A 160 1.17 6.71 -2.34
N LEU A 161 0.65 7.79 -2.94
CA LEU A 161 0.78 9.14 -2.40
C LEU A 161 -0.10 9.38 -1.16
N ALA A 162 -1.14 8.59 -0.96
CA ALA A 162 -2.02 8.67 0.21
C ALA A 162 -1.51 7.84 1.40
N ASN A 163 -0.79 6.75 1.13
CA ASN A 163 -0.34 5.79 2.14
C ASN A 163 1.20 5.72 2.21
N TYR A 164 1.81 6.64 2.96
CA TYR A 164 3.26 6.70 3.13
C TYR A 164 3.68 6.61 4.61
N GLU A 165 4.81 5.96 4.85
CA GLU A 165 5.33 5.74 6.22
C GLU A 165 6.09 6.96 6.76
N SER A 166 6.74 7.75 5.88
CA SER A 166 7.57 8.88 6.29
C SER A 166 7.50 10.07 5.33
N PRO A 167 7.79 11.31 5.80
CA PRO A 167 7.89 12.49 4.94
C PRO A 167 8.91 12.35 3.80
N LYS A 168 10.02 11.64 4.05
CA LYS A 168 11.06 11.40 3.04
C LYS A 168 10.53 10.50 1.91
N ILE A 169 9.85 9.41 2.25
CA ILE A 169 9.23 8.51 1.27
C ILE A 169 8.15 9.27 0.47
N ARG A 170 7.34 10.09 1.14
CA ARG A 170 6.36 10.94 0.48
C ARG A 170 6.99 11.87 -0.56
N GLN A 171 8.13 12.50 -0.23
CA GLN A 171 8.82 13.37 -1.18
C GLN A 171 9.31 12.59 -2.41
N LEU A 172 9.95 11.43 -2.20
CA LEU A 172 10.40 10.56 -3.30
C LEU A 172 9.25 10.12 -4.20
N LEU A 173 8.12 9.72 -3.62
CA LEU A 173 6.94 9.32 -4.39
C LEU A 173 6.33 10.50 -5.16
N ARG A 174 6.34 11.71 -4.60
CA ARG A 174 5.87 12.92 -5.29
C ARG A 174 6.76 13.30 -6.47
N GLU A 175 8.07 13.22 -6.28
CA GLU A 175 9.05 13.47 -7.34
C GLU A 175 8.89 12.44 -8.47
N PHE A 176 8.76 11.16 -8.13
CA PHE A 176 8.53 10.09 -9.09
C PHE A 176 7.19 10.22 -9.83
N PHE A 177 6.10 10.48 -9.10
CA PHE A 177 4.80 10.75 -9.72
C PHE A 177 4.87 11.95 -10.67
N GLY A 178 5.53 13.03 -10.24
CA GLY A 178 5.75 14.21 -11.05
C GLY A 178 6.55 13.93 -12.32
N SER A 179 7.55 13.05 -12.26
CA SER A 179 8.28 12.63 -13.46
C SER A 179 7.42 11.81 -14.42
N GLU A 180 6.51 10.96 -13.93
CA GLU A 180 5.66 10.14 -14.80
C GLU A 180 4.51 10.92 -15.46
N LEU A 181 4.19 12.13 -14.98
CA LEU A 181 3.19 12.98 -15.60
C LEU A 181 3.62 13.35 -17.02
N HIS A 182 2.72 13.13 -17.97
CA HIS A 182 2.86 13.48 -19.39
C HIS A 182 3.86 12.63 -20.19
N HIS A 183 4.40 11.54 -19.63
CA HIS A 183 5.19 10.57 -20.40
C HIS A 183 4.38 9.95 -21.55
N ASP A 184 3.07 9.80 -21.36
CA ASP A 184 2.12 9.36 -22.38
C ASP A 184 2.08 10.29 -23.60
N ARG A 185 2.27 11.60 -23.42
CA ARG A 185 2.30 12.58 -24.52
C ARG A 185 3.45 12.36 -25.50
N LEU A 186 4.57 11.80 -25.05
CA LEU A 186 5.70 11.46 -25.94
C LEU A 186 5.29 10.35 -26.91
N ILE A 187 4.58 9.34 -26.40
CA ILE A 187 4.08 8.23 -27.19
C ILE A 187 2.96 8.72 -28.13
N GLU A 188 2.04 9.55 -27.63
CA GLU A 188 1.00 10.18 -28.44
C GLU A 188 1.57 10.97 -29.63
N LYS A 189 2.62 11.78 -29.41
CA LYS A 189 3.29 12.52 -30.50
C LYS A 189 3.90 11.58 -31.54
N SER A 190 4.50 10.48 -31.10
CA SER A 190 5.09 9.47 -31.98
C SER A 190 4.01 8.80 -32.83
N LEU A 191 2.88 8.42 -32.21
CA LEU A 191 1.73 7.81 -32.88
C LEU A 191 1.00 8.79 -33.83
N LYS A 192 0.96 10.07 -33.48
CA LYS A 192 0.44 11.13 -34.36
C LYS A 192 1.24 11.25 -35.65
N SER A 193 2.56 11.07 -35.61
CA SER A 193 3.42 11.14 -36.80
C SER A 193 3.10 10.05 -37.84
N VAL A 194 2.46 8.94 -37.41
CA VAL A 194 2.03 7.85 -38.28
C VAL A 194 0.52 7.88 -38.57
N GLY A 195 -0.16 8.98 -38.25
CA GLY A 195 -1.57 9.22 -38.59
C GLY A 195 -2.58 8.80 -37.53
N ILE A 196 -2.14 8.45 -36.32
CA ILE A 196 -3.04 8.06 -35.22
C ILE A 196 -3.24 9.26 -34.29
N SER A 197 -4.46 9.81 -34.30
CA SER A 197 -4.81 10.96 -33.46
C SER A 197 -5.03 10.56 -31.99
N GLY A 198 -4.86 11.51 -31.07
CA GLY A 198 -5.17 11.31 -29.65
C GLY A 198 -6.62 10.89 -29.40
N GLN A 199 -7.57 11.41 -30.18
CA GLN A 199 -8.98 11.01 -30.09
C GLN A 199 -9.19 9.53 -30.49
N GLN A 200 -8.43 9.02 -31.45
CA GLN A 200 -8.44 7.59 -31.79
C GLN A 200 -7.81 6.77 -30.65
N LEU A 201 -6.67 7.20 -30.10
CA LEU A 201 -6.00 6.50 -29.00
C LEU A 201 -6.89 6.34 -27.76
N GLN A 202 -7.61 7.40 -27.38
CA GLN A 202 -8.54 7.35 -26.23
C GLN A 202 -9.70 6.38 -26.42
N ARG A 203 -10.04 6.01 -27.66
CA ARG A 203 -11.12 5.06 -27.99
C ARG A 203 -10.61 3.64 -28.23
N MET A 204 -9.30 3.46 -28.39
CA MET A 204 -8.69 2.16 -28.59
C MET A 204 -8.68 1.39 -27.26
N LEU A 205 -8.90 0.08 -27.37
CA LEU A 205 -8.75 -0.84 -26.25
C LEU A 205 -7.39 -1.51 -26.35
N PRO A 206 -6.68 -1.69 -25.23
CA PRO A 206 -5.45 -2.46 -25.21
C PRO A 206 -5.72 -3.91 -25.60
N LEU A 207 -4.69 -4.60 -26.09
CA LEU A 207 -4.76 -6.04 -26.28
C LEU A 207 -4.99 -6.76 -24.94
N PRO A 208 -5.58 -7.97 -24.93
CA PRO A 208 -5.88 -8.68 -23.68
C PRO A 208 -4.68 -8.88 -22.76
N MET A 209 -3.49 -9.09 -23.31
CA MET A 209 -2.26 -9.23 -22.51
C MET A 209 -1.85 -7.90 -21.86
N THR A 210 -1.93 -6.79 -22.58
CA THR A 210 -1.65 -5.45 -22.05
C THR A 210 -2.67 -5.08 -20.98
N PHE A 211 -3.94 -5.41 -21.18
CA PHE A 211 -4.99 -5.24 -20.18
C PHE A 211 -4.71 -6.06 -18.91
N ALA A 212 -4.27 -7.33 -19.05
CA ALA A 212 -3.91 -8.18 -17.92
C ALA A 212 -2.73 -7.61 -17.11
N VAL A 213 -1.72 -7.07 -17.80
CA VAL A 213 -0.59 -6.38 -17.14
C VAL A 213 -1.08 -5.14 -16.38
N CYS A 214 -1.86 -4.29 -17.04
CA CYS A 214 -2.45 -3.09 -16.42
C CYS A 214 -3.27 -3.44 -15.16
N SER A 215 -4.08 -4.49 -15.24
CA SER A 215 -4.90 -4.96 -14.12
C SER A 215 -4.03 -5.49 -12.99
N SER A 216 -2.97 -6.23 -13.28
CA SER A 216 -2.06 -6.79 -12.26
C SER A 216 -1.27 -5.71 -11.50
N LEU A 217 -1.07 -4.54 -12.12
CA LEU A 217 -0.40 -3.39 -11.50
C LEU A 217 -1.35 -2.50 -10.68
N ALA A 218 -2.67 -2.61 -10.90
CA ALA A 218 -3.68 -1.79 -10.25
C ALA A 218 -4.23 -2.35 -8.93
N VAL A 219 -3.73 -3.53 -8.52
CA VAL A 219 -4.15 -4.26 -7.31
C VAL A 219 -3.26 -3.93 -6.13
#